data_AF-A0A951WP91-F1
#
_entry.id   AF-A0A951WP91-F1
#
_cell.length_a   1.000
_cell.length_b   1.000
_cell.length_c   1.000
_cell.angle_alpha   90.00
_cell.angle_beta   90.00
_cell.angle_gamma   90.00
#
_symmetry.space_group_name_H-M   'P 1'
#
loop_
_entity.id
_entity.type
_entity.pdbx_description
1 polymer ?
#
loop_
_entity_poly.entity_id
_entity_poly.type
_entity_poly.pdbx_seq_one_letter_code
_entity_poly.pdbx_strand_id
1 'polypeptide(L)' 'AKLLGKGTQSDEYTEKVDEWVKNVGLKPSRQLLEKAQQALDRILGEESELKELWEEDPEEWIRSLQSLRAAVANN' A
#
# COMPACT_ATOMS: atom_id res chain seq x y z
N ALA A 1 1.24 -3.22 4.47
CA ALA A 1 2.63 -2.77 4.65
C ALA A 1 3.03 -2.73 6.12
N LYS A 2 2.45 -1.85 6.96
CA LYS A 2 2.87 -1.67 8.38
C LYS A 2 2.95 -2.96 9.22
N LEU A 3 1.94 -3.84 9.15
CA LEU A 3 1.97 -5.15 9.85
C LEU A 3 3.07 -6.12 9.35
N LEU A 4 3.68 -5.85 8.19
CA LEU A 4 4.84 -6.58 7.67
C LEU A 4 6.17 -5.93 8.09
N GLY A 5 6.13 -4.89 8.93
CA GLY A 5 7.30 -4.06 9.27
C GLY A 5 7.78 -3.19 8.10
N LYS A 6 7.00 -3.09 7.03
CA LYS A 6 7.33 -2.28 5.84
C LYS A 6 6.52 -0.99 5.89
N GLY A 7 7.19 0.15 5.91
CA GLY A 7 6.54 1.46 5.99
C GLY A 7 6.06 1.94 4.63
N THR A 8 4.99 2.74 4.62
CA THR A 8 4.77 3.74 3.58
C THR A 8 5.08 5.11 4.17
N GLN A 9 4.22 5.60 5.07
CA GLN A 9 4.33 6.89 5.76
C GLN A 9 4.33 6.67 7.28
N SER A 10 5.15 7.43 7.99
CA SER A 10 5.17 7.49 9.46
C SER A 10 5.35 8.92 9.93
N ASP A 11 4.24 9.51 10.35
CA ASP A 11 4.12 10.88 10.84
C ASP A 11 3.01 10.98 11.92
N GLU A 12 2.71 12.21 12.37
CA GLU A 12 1.69 12.50 13.39
C GLU A 12 0.29 11.97 13.03
N TYR A 13 -0.04 11.86 11.75
CA TYR A 13 -1.33 11.32 11.31
C TYR A 13 -1.42 9.80 11.43
N THR A 14 -0.28 9.11 11.49
CA THR A 14 -0.20 7.65 11.58
C THR A 14 0.12 7.11 12.98
N GLU A 15 0.39 7.98 13.96
CA GLU A 15 0.88 7.60 15.30
C GLU A 15 0.01 6.53 15.97
N LYS A 16 -1.31 6.76 16.03
CA LYS A 16 -2.26 5.80 16.64
C LYS A 16 -2.29 4.45 15.93
N VAL A 17 -2.10 4.45 14.61
CA VAL A 17 -2.03 3.22 13.81
C VAL A 17 -0.72 2.50 14.09
N ASP A 18 0.39 3.22 14.22
CA ASP A 18 1.71 2.66 14.53
C ASP A 18 1.75 2.05 15.93
N GLU A 19 1.14 2.70 16.92
CA GLU A 19 0.95 2.13 18.26
C GLU A 19 0.13 0.84 18.22
N TRP A 20 -0.98 0.84 17.49
CA TRP A 20 -1.80 -0.37 17.35
C TRP A 20 -1.04 -1.51 16.67
N VAL A 21 -0.31 -1.24 15.59
CA VAL A 21 0.51 -2.23 14.87
C VAL A 21 1.55 -2.89 15.79
N LYS A 22 2.21 -2.11 16.66
CA LYS A 22 3.20 -2.62 17.62
C LYS A 22 2.59 -3.61 18.62
N ASN A 23 1.31 -3.44 18.96
CA ASN A 23 0.66 -4.20 20.02
C ASN A 23 -0.12 -5.42 19.50
N VAL A 24 -0.62 -5.38 18.27
CA VAL A 24 -1.62 -6.37 17.82
C VAL A 24 -1.01 -7.74 17.49
N GLY A 25 0.28 -7.81 17.15
CA GLY A 25 0.99 -9.08 16.86
C GLY A 25 0.45 -9.87 15.66
N LEU A 26 -0.43 -9.27 14.86
CA LEU A 26 -1.05 -9.91 13.69
C LEU A 26 -0.12 -9.88 12.48
N LYS A 27 -0.26 -10.90 11.62
CA LYS A 27 0.34 -10.91 10.28
C LYS A 27 -0.75 -11.07 9.22
N PRO A 28 -0.68 -10.35 8.10
CA PRO A 28 -1.58 -10.58 6.98
C PRO A 28 -1.47 -12.02 6.47
N SER A 29 -2.60 -12.61 6.07
CA SER A 29 -2.58 -13.91 5.41
C SER A 29 -2.00 -13.78 3.99
N ARG A 30 -1.45 -14.87 3.45
CA ARG A 30 -0.99 -14.92 2.05
C ARG A 30 -2.09 -14.48 1.08
N GLN A 31 -3.32 -14.97 1.26
CA GLN A 31 -4.45 -14.62 0.40
C GLN A 31 -4.76 -13.11 0.42
N LEU A 32 -4.63 -12.48 1.60
CA LEU A 32 -4.81 -11.04 1.72
C LEU A 32 -3.71 -10.26 0.98
N LEU A 33 -2.46 -10.73 1.05
CA LEU A 33 -1.34 -10.12 0.32
C LEU A 33 -1.49 -10.26 -1.19
N GLU A 34 -1.91 -11.43 -1.68
CA GLU A 34 -2.20 -11.65 -3.09
C GLU A 34 -3.32 -10.74 -3.58
N LYS A 35 -4.41 -10.61 -2.81
CA LYS A 35 -5.52 -9.72 -3.15
C LYS A 35 -5.08 -8.25 -3.18
N ALA A 36 -4.22 -7.84 -2.26
CA ALA A 36 -3.66 -6.49 -2.25
C ALA A 36 -2.82 -6.20 -3.49
N GLN A 37 -1.96 -7.14 -3.92
CA GLN A 37 -1.18 -7.00 -5.16
C GLN A 37 -2.08 -6.90 -6.39
N GLN A 38 -3.08 -7.79 -6.52
CA GLN A 38 -4.02 -7.75 -7.64
C GLN A 38 -4.79 -6.43 -7.72
N ALA A 39 -5.18 -5.86 -6.58
CA ALA A 39 -5.82 -4.55 -6.54
C ALA A 39 -4.87 -3.45 -7.04
N LEU A 40 -3.62 -3.43 -6.57
CA LEU A 40 -2.62 -2.44 -6.98
C LEU A 40 -2.26 -2.57 -8.46
N ASP A 41 -2.21 -3.78 -9.01
CA ASP A 41 -2.02 -4.04 -10.44
C ASP A 41 -3.15 -3.43 -11.28
N ARG A 42 -4.40 -3.57 -10.82
CA ARG A 42 -5.56 -2.97 -11.50
C ARG A 42 -5.57 -1.45 -11.43
N ILE A 43 -5.14 -0.88 -10.31
CA ILE A 43 -5.05 0.59 -10.15
C ILE A 43 -3.96 1.16 -11.06
N LEU A 44 -2.84 0.46 -11.22
CA LEU A 44 -1.73 0.89 -12.09
C LEU A 44 -1.96 0.58 -13.58
N GLY A 45 -3.01 -0.20 -13.89
CA GLY A 45 -3.34 -0.63 -15.26
C GLY A 45 -3.74 0.52 -16.18
N GLU A 46 -3.74 0.25 -17.48
CA GLU A 46 -4.10 1.23 -18.52
C GLU A 46 -5.59 1.61 -18.45
N GLU A 47 -6.46 0.66 -18.08
CA GLU A 47 -7.92 0.84 -17.98
C GLU A 47 -8.37 1.43 -16.62
N SER A 48 -7.49 2.11 -15.88
CA SER A 48 -7.81 2.60 -14.54
C SER A 48 -8.34 4.03 -14.58
N GLU A 49 -9.63 4.21 -14.27
CA GLU A 49 -10.23 5.53 -14.04
C GLU A 49 -9.52 6.30 -12.91
N LEU A 50 -8.91 5.61 -11.95
CA LEU A 50 -8.13 6.26 -10.89
C LEU A 50 -6.83 6.87 -11.44
N LYS A 51 -6.23 6.24 -12.44
CA LYS A 51 -5.05 6.77 -13.11
C LYS A 51 -5.39 8.02 -13.92
N GLU A 52 -6.53 8.03 -14.58
CA GLU A 52 -7.07 9.22 -15.28
C GLU A 52 -7.38 10.36 -14.31
N LEU A 53 -7.93 10.07 -13.12
CA LEU A 53 -8.30 11.08 -12.13
C LEU A 53 -7.09 11.77 -11.47
N TRP A 54 -5.95 11.09 -11.38
CA TRP A 54 -4.74 11.59 -10.72
C TRP A 54 -3.67 12.15 -11.69
N GLU A 55 -4.07 12.48 -12.93
CA GLU A 55 -3.17 13.02 -13.97
C GLU A 55 -2.52 14.38 -13.63
N GLU A 56 -3.01 15.11 -12.62
CA GLU A 56 -2.42 16.39 -12.20
C GLU A 56 -1.08 16.22 -11.46
N ASP A 57 -0.86 15.09 -10.78
CA ASP A 57 0.44 14.72 -10.17
C ASP A 57 0.71 13.21 -10.29
N PRO A 58 0.90 12.72 -11.53
CA PRO A 58 0.88 11.29 -11.81
C PRO A 58 2.12 10.60 -11.26
N GLU A 59 3.26 11.30 -11.17
CA GLU A 59 4.52 10.69 -10.75
C GLU A 59 4.55 10.36 -9.26
N GLU A 60 4.17 11.29 -8.38
CA GLU A 60 4.18 11.04 -6.94
C GLU A 60 3.18 9.94 -6.58
N TRP A 61 1.97 10.03 -7.15
CA TRP A 61 0.94 9.05 -6.92
C TRP A 61 1.35 7.65 -7.41
N ILE A 62 1.87 7.53 -8.63
CA ILE A 62 2.39 6.25 -9.15
C ILE A 62 3.52 5.70 -8.27
N ARG A 63 4.48 6.55 -7.86
CA ARG A 63 5.58 6.14 -6.97
C ARG A 63 5.06 5.62 -5.63
N SER A 64 4.03 6.26 -5.06
CA SER A 64 3.40 5.83 -3.81
C SER A 64 2.77 4.44 -3.95
N LEU A 65 2.05 4.19 -5.06
CA LEU A 65 1.42 2.90 -5.35
C LEU A 65 2.45 1.80 -5.62
N GLN A 66 3.52 2.10 -6.35
CA GLN A 66 4.62 1.16 -6.60
C GLN A 66 5.34 0.80 -5.30
N SER A 67 5.59 1.77 -4.42
CA SER A 67 6.18 1.55 -3.11
C SER A 67 5.29 0.65 -2.24
N LEU A 68 3.98 0.90 -2.23
CA LEU A 68 3.02 0.08 -1.51
C LEU A 68 2.96 -1.35 -2.09
N ARG A 69 2.97 -1.49 -3.42
CA ARG A 69 2.98 -2.77 -4.13
C ARG A 69 4.20 -3.61 -3.77
N ALA A 70 5.39 -3.01 -3.79
CA ALA A 70 6.63 -3.67 -3.34
C ALA A 70 6.57 -4.04 -1.85
N ALA A 71 5.96 -3.20 -1.02
CA ALA A 71 5.82 -3.47 0.40
C ALA A 71 4.93 -4.68 0.70
N VAL A 72 3.91 -4.94 -0.12
CA VAL A 72 3.01 -6.10 0.04
C VAL A 72 3.38 -7.29 -0.86
N ALA A 73 4.49 -7.19 -1.60
CA ALA A 73 5.06 -8.30 -2.35
C ALA A 73 5.40 -9.47 -1.40
N ASN A 74 4.96 -10.67 -1.79
CA ASN A 74 5.15 -11.90 -1.03
C ASN A 74 6.58 -12.39 -1.32
N ASN A 75 7.43 -12.50 -0.29
CA ASN A 75 8.70 -13.23 -0.36
C ASN A 75 8.51 -14.62 0.23
#